data_AF-D7LR98-F1
#
_entry.id   AF-D7LR98-F1
#
_cell.length_a   1.000
_cell.length_b   1.000
_cell.length_c   1.000
_cell.angle_alpha   90.00
_cell.angle_beta   90.00
_cell.angle_gamma   90.00
#
_symmetry.space_group_name_H-M   'P 1'
#
loop_
_entity.id
_entity.type
_entity.pdbx_description
1 polymer ?
#
loop_
_entity_poly.entity_id
_entity_poly.type
_entity_poly.pdbx_seq_one_letter_code
_entity_poly.pdbx_strand_id
1 'polypeptide(L)' 'MRSIFCLCPFGWGIWSPRLVESAVSGCVPVVIANGIQLPFSEIVRWPEILLMMAKKDDMNLQKI' A
#
# COMPACT_ATOMS: atom_id res chain seq x y z
N MET A 1 21.94 -1.61 -1.76
CA MET A 1 20.89 -2.34 -2.49
C MET A 1 19.56 -1.63 -2.20
N ARG A 2 18.83 -1.16 -3.21
CA ARG A 2 17.50 -0.55 -3.07
C ARG A 2 16.47 -1.54 -3.63
N SER A 3 15.44 -1.88 -2.86
CA SER A 3 14.35 -2.70 -3.39
C SER A 3 13.61 -1.91 -4.47
N ILE A 4 13.23 -2.55 -5.56
CA ILE A 4 12.39 -1.94 -6.61
C ILE A 4 10.94 -1.86 -6.14
N PHE A 5 10.51 -2.81 -5.30
CA PHE A 5 9.15 -2.90 -4.78
C PHE A 5 9.13 -2.82 -3.24
N CYS A 6 8.21 -2.04 -2.68
CA CYS A 6 8.11 -1.82 -1.24
C CYS A 6 6.71 -2.16 -0.75
N LEU A 7 6.62 -3.17 0.11
CA LEU A 7 5.35 -3.59 0.71
C LEU A 7 4.83 -2.51 1.67
N CYS A 8 3.63 -2.04 1.37
CA CYS A 8 2.89 -1.05 2.14
C CYS A 8 1.62 -1.70 2.69
N PRO A 9 1.72 -2.58 3.72
CA PRO A 9 0.54 -3.19 4.31
C PRO A 9 -0.35 -2.12 4.93
N PHE A 10 -1.66 -2.34 4.86
CA PHE A 10 -2.65 -1.47 5.49
C PHE A 10 -2.27 -1.21 6.96
N GLY A 11 -2.25 0.06 7.35
CA GLY A 11 -1.90 0.52 8.69
C GLY A 11 -3.12 0.78 9.56
N TRP A 12 -2.91 1.46 10.69
CA TRP A 12 -3.95 1.77 11.69
C TRP A 12 -4.97 2.85 11.25
N GLY A 13 -4.89 3.36 10.02
CA GLY A 13 -5.72 4.47 9.53
C GLY A 13 -6.09 4.33 8.06
N ILE A 14 -6.81 5.34 7.54
CA ILE A 14 -7.38 5.39 6.18
C ILE A 14 -6.31 5.28 5.08
N TRP A 15 -5.06 5.66 5.39
CA TRP A 15 -3.88 5.49 4.57
C TRP A 15 -2.63 5.25 5.43
N SER A 16 -1.54 4.75 4.84
CA SER A 16 -0.27 4.50 5.54
C SER A 16 0.82 5.48 5.08
N PRO A 17 1.54 6.15 5.99
CA PRO A 17 2.70 6.99 5.64
C PRO A 17 3.76 6.26 4.80
N ARG A 18 3.88 4.94 5.00
CA ARG A 18 4.78 4.06 4.25
C ARG A 18 4.57 4.12 2.74
N LEU A 19 3.35 4.40 2.28
CA LEU A 19 3.04 4.59 0.86
C LEU A 19 3.82 5.78 0.28
N VAL A 20 3.83 6.90 0.99
CA VAL A 20 4.52 8.12 0.55
C VAL A 20 6.03 7.97 0.71
N GLU A 21 6.48 7.43 1.85
CA GLU A 21 7.90 7.21 2.12
C GLU A 21 8.56 6.29 1.09
N SER A 22 7.89 5.21 0.68
CA SER A 22 8.39 4.31 -0.36
C SER A 22 8.46 4.98 -1.73
N ALA A 23 7.44 5.73 -2.14
CA ALA A 23 7.43 6.47 -3.38
C ALA A 23 8.55 7.54 -3.44
N VAL A 24 8.73 8.31 -2.37
CA VAL A 24 9.82 9.31 -2.24
C VAL A 24 11.19 8.63 -2.24
N SER A 25 11.26 7.43 -1.67
CA SER A 25 12.46 6.59 -1.73
C SER A 25 12.68 5.94 -3.09
N GLY A 26 11.95 6.32 -4.15
CA GLY A 26 12.12 5.78 -5.50
C GLY A 26 11.79 4.28 -5.62
N CYS A 27 10.99 3.77 -4.69
CA CYS A 27 10.51 2.40 -4.67
C CYS A 27 9.06 2.37 -5.16
N VAL A 28 8.70 1.35 -5.95
CA VAL A 28 7.31 1.13 -6.38
C VAL A 28 6.51 0.57 -5.20
N PRO A 29 5.55 1.32 -4.63
CA PRO A 29 4.73 0.81 -3.55
C PRO A 29 3.86 -0.37 -4.00
N VAL A 30 3.73 -1.35 -3.11
CA VAL A 30 2.81 -2.48 -3.25
C VAL A 30 1.89 -2.49 -2.04
N VAL A 31 0.64 -2.06 -2.22
CA VAL A 31 -0.35 -1.97 -1.16
C VAL A 31 -1.21 -3.23 -1.12
N ILE A 32 -1.33 -3.83 0.06
CA ILE A 32 -2.22 -4.96 0.33
C ILE A 32 -3.31 -4.47 1.29
N ALA A 33 -4.44 -4.04 0.75
CA ALA A 33 -5.52 -3.41 1.51
C ALA A 33 -6.84 -3.42 0.72
N ASN A 34 -7.96 -3.44 1.44
CA ASN A 34 -9.29 -3.20 0.88
C ASN A 34 -9.72 -1.77 1.25
N GLY A 35 -10.13 -0.96 0.27
CA GLY A 35 -10.72 0.37 0.53
C GLY A 35 -9.78 1.45 1.08
N ILE A 36 -8.49 1.43 0.72
CA ILE A 36 -7.54 2.49 1.10
C ILE A 36 -7.81 3.79 0.32
N GLN A 37 -7.72 4.94 0.99
CA GLN A 37 -7.71 6.24 0.31
C GLN A 37 -6.26 6.61 -0.04
N LEU A 38 -6.01 7.02 -1.28
CA LEU A 38 -4.68 7.41 -1.71
C LEU A 38 -4.45 8.89 -1.39
N PRO A 39 -3.40 9.23 -0.62
CA PRO A 39 -3.12 10.63 -0.27
C PRO A 39 -2.69 11.39 -1.53
N PHE A 40 -3.05 12.67 -1.63
CA PHE A 40 -2.68 13.52 -2.78
C PHE A 40 -3.11 12.96 -4.15
N SER A 41 -4.25 12.26 -4.25
CA SER A 41 -4.78 11.73 -5.51
C SER A 41 -4.96 12.76 -6.63
N GLU A 42 -5.17 14.03 -6.26
CA GLU A 42 -5.28 15.16 -7.19
C GLU A 42 -3.93 15.56 -7.83
N ILE A 43 -2.82 15.21 -7.19
CA ILE A 43 -1.47 15.62 -7.59
C ILE A 43 -0.67 14.42 -8.11
N VAL A 44 -0.85 13.26 -7.48
CA VAL A 44 -0.11 12.03 -7.77
C VAL A 44 -1.01 11.02 -8.46
N ARG A 45 -0.63 10.62 -9.68
CA ARG A 45 -1.30 9.56 -10.43
C ARG A 45 -0.86 8.18 -9.94
N TRP A 46 -1.34 7.80 -8.75
CA TRP A 46 -1.02 6.52 -8.13
C TRP A 46 -1.22 5.29 -9.03
N PRO A 47 -2.28 5.18 -9.86
CA PRO A 47 -2.45 4.02 -10.73
C PRO A 47 -1.28 3.74 -11.70
N GLU A 48 -0.43 4.74 -11.97
CA GLU A 48 0.76 4.58 -12.82
C GLU A 48 1.97 4.05 -12.05
N ILE A 49 1.98 4.18 -10.71
CA ILE A 49 3.16 3.97 -9.87
C ILE A 49 2.92 3.03 -8.67
N LEU A 50 1.70 2.50 -8.52
CA LEU A 50 1.27 1.71 -7.37
C LEU A 50 0.68 0.38 -7.83
N LEU A 51 1.11 -0.71 -7.18
CA LEU A 51 0.44 -2.01 -7.27
C LEU A 51 -0.51 -2.18 -6.09
N MET A 52 -1.79 -2.36 -6.39
CA MET A 52 -2.83 -2.63 -5.39
C MET A 52 -3.23 -4.10 -5.46
N MET A 53 -3.11 -4.80 -4.35
CA MET A 53 -3.66 -6.14 -4.17
C MET A 53 -4.76 -6.10 -3.12
N ALA A 54 -5.92 -6.65 -3.46
CA ALA A 54 -6.97 -6.88 -2.49
C ALA A 54 -6.46 -7.86 -1.44
N LYS A 55 -6.72 -7.56 -0.17
CA LYS A 55 -6.50 -8.56 0.87
C LYS A 55 -7.55 -9.65 0.66
N LYS A 56 -7.12 -10.86 0.35
CA LYS A 56 -7.98 -12.04 0.44
C LYS A 56 -8.34 -12.17 1.91
N ASP A 57 -9.61 -11.93 2.24
CA ASP A 57 -10.12 -12.07 3.61
C ASP A 57 -10.00 -13.55 4.01
N ASP A 58 -8.86 -13.94 4.57
CA ASP A 58 -8.79 -15.13 5.41
C ASP A 58 -9.52 -14.82 6.73
N MET A 59 -10.85 -14.81 6.65
CA MET A 59 -11.71 -15.12 7.79
C MET A 59 -11.41 -16.56 8.22
N ASN A 60 -10.35 -16.78 8.99
CA ASN A 60 -10.19 -17.86 9.99
C ASN A 60 -8.72 -17.98 10.45
N LEU A 61 -8.23 -17.00 11.20
CA LEU A 61 -7.01 -17.16 12.02
C LEU A 61 -7.30 -16.93 13.51
N GLN A 62 -8.45 -17.45 13.97
CA GLN A 62 -8.75 -17.69 15.39
C GLN A 62 -9.27 -19.13 15.63
N LYS A 63 -8.65 -20.12 14.99
CA LYS A 63 -8.75 -21.51 15.45
C LYS A 63 -7.34 -22.10 15.44
N ILE A 64 -6.65 -21.97 16.56
CA ILE A 64 -6.10 -23.05 17.41
C ILE A 64 -5.80 -22.41 18.77
#